data_AF-A0A059GAG4-F1
#
_entry.id   AF-A0A059GAG4-F1
#
_cell.length_a   1.000
_cell.length_b   1.000
_cell.length_c   1.000
_cell.angle_alpha   90.00
_cell.angle_beta   90.00
_cell.angle_gamma   90.00
#
_symmetry.space_group_name_H-M   'P 1'
#
loop_
_entity.id
_entity.type
_entity.pdbx_description
1 polymer ?
#
loop_
_entity_poly.entity_id
_entity_poly.type
_entity_poly.pdbx_seq_one_letter_code
_entity_poly.pdbx_strand_id
1 'polypeptide(L)' 'MTPHGFRASASTFLNESGLWNPDAIEAELAHVDTKSARSIYNRAKYWSESVEMMNWWSEHVVRNTNAR' A
#
# COMPACT_ATOMS: atom_id res chain seq x y z
N MET A 1 -7.02 2.86 17.11
CA MET A 1 -6.45 3.14 15.77
C MET A 1 -7.59 3.58 14.87
N THR A 2 -7.46 4.71 14.16
CA THR A 2 -8.46 5.13 13.17
C THR A 2 -8.08 4.58 11.79
N PRO A 3 -9.05 4.37 10.87
CA PRO A 3 -8.74 3.96 9.50
C PRO A 3 -7.79 4.92 8.77
N HIS A 4 -7.84 6.21 9.10
CA HIS A 4 -6.94 7.21 8.54
C HIS A 4 -5.50 7.05 9.08
N GLY A 5 -5.34 6.88 10.40
CA GLY A 5 -4.02 6.64 11.00
C GLY A 5 -3.37 5.36 10.48
N PHE A 6 -4.15 4.31 10.22
CA PHE A 6 -3.63 3.07 9.62
C PHE A 6 -3.07 3.30 8.20
N ARG A 7 -3.79 4.03 7.35
CA ARG A 7 -3.31 4.38 6.00
C ARG A 7 -2.08 5.28 6.03
N ALA A 8 -2.05 6.25 6.95
CA ALA A 8 -0.89 7.14 7.11
C ALA A 8 0.37 6.33 7.50
N SER A 9 0.27 5.43 8.48
CA SER A 9 1.38 4.54 8.84
C SER A 9 1.82 3.65 7.69
N ALA A 10 0.86 3.03 6.98
CA ALA A 10 1.18 2.21 5.81
C ALA A 10 1.91 3.02 4.73
N SER A 11 1.44 4.24 4.42
CA SER A 11 2.08 5.16 3.47
C SER A 11 3.53 5.45 3.87
N THR A 12 3.78 5.80 5.14
CA THR A 12 5.13 6.07 5.64
C THR A 12 6.04 4.86 5.49
N PHE A 13 5.66 3.70 6.04
CA PHE A 13 6.54 2.53 6.05
C PHE A 13 6.79 1.95 4.66
N LEU A 14 5.79 1.97 3.78
CA LEU A 14 5.93 1.48 2.41
C LEU A 14 6.87 2.38 1.61
N ASN A 15 6.74 3.71 1.72
CA ASN A 15 7.63 4.64 1.04
C ASN A 15 9.06 4.57 1.60
N GLU A 16 9.22 4.52 2.93
CA GLU A 16 10.54 4.43 3.58
C GLU A 16 11.26 3.10 3.30
N SER A 17 10.53 2.02 2.99
CA SER A 17 11.14 0.74 2.64
C SER A 17 11.99 0.80 1.36
N GLY A 18 11.67 1.71 0.44
CA GLY A 18 12.30 1.80 -0.88
C GLY A 18 12.08 0.58 -1.79
N LEU A 19 11.17 -0.33 -1.43
CA LEU A 19 10.95 -1.60 -2.14
C LEU A 19 9.93 -1.49 -3.28
N TRP A 20 9.07 -0.47 -3.26
CA TRP A 20 7.88 -0.39 -4.11
C TRP A 20 7.87 0.89 -4.94
N ASN A 21 7.19 0.84 -6.09
CA ASN A 21 6.91 2.02 -6.88
C ASN A 21 5.95 2.96 -6.11
N PRO A 22 6.28 4.25 -5.92
CA PRO A 22 5.39 5.21 -5.27
C PRO A 22 4.00 5.27 -5.89
N ASP A 23 3.88 5.15 -7.21
CA ASP A 23 2.57 5.14 -7.89
C ASP A 23 1.74 3.89 -7.53
N ALA A 24 2.39 2.76 -7.25
CA ALA A 24 1.72 1.55 -6.79
C ALA A 24 1.25 1.70 -5.33
N ILE A 25 2.05 2.34 -4.48
CA ILE A 25 1.66 2.67 -3.10
C ILE A 25 0.42 3.56 -3.09
N GLU A 26 0.42 4.64 -3.88
CA GLU A 26 -0.71 5.57 -3.96
C GLU A 26 -1.97 4.91 -4.56
N ALA A 27 -1.80 4.01 -5.52
CA ALA A 27 -2.89 3.21 -6.06
C ALA A 27 -3.50 2.28 -5.00
N GLU A 28 -2.67 1.61 -4.19
CA GLU A 28 -3.09 0.70 -3.13
C GLU A 28 -3.79 1.43 -1.97
N LEU A 29 -3.34 2.65 -1.65
CA LEU A 29 -3.99 3.52 -0.67
C LEU A 29 -5.30 4.14 -1.18
N ALA A 30 -5.67 3.85 -2.43
CA ALA A 30 -6.83 4.41 -3.12
C ALA A 30 -6.80 5.95 -3.18
N HIS A 31 -5.61 6.54 -3.27
CA HIS A 31 -5.44 7.99 -3.43
C HIS A 31 -5.62 8.46 -4.88
N VAL A 32 -5.77 7.53 -5.82
CA VAL A 32 -5.98 7.83 -7.25
C VAL A 32 -7.40 8.30 -7.56
N ASP A 33 -7.52 9.15 -8.58
CA ASP A 33 -8.81 9.69 -9.05
C ASP A 33 -9.69 8.57 -9.65
N THR A 34 -10.69 8.17 -8.86
CA THR A 34 -11.62 7.05 -9.11
C THR A 34 -12.49 7.21 -10.36
N LYS A 35 -12.49 8.38 -11.01
CA LYS A 35 -13.38 8.69 -12.13
C LYS A 35 -12.76 8.51 -13.52
N SER A 36 -11.49 8.12 -13.62
CA SER A 36 -10.81 7.98 -14.92
C SER A 36 -10.62 6.52 -15.33
N ALA A 37 -10.69 6.24 -16.63
CA ALA A 37 -10.35 4.93 -17.20
C ALA A 37 -8.94 4.47 -16.80
N ARG A 38 -8.04 5.41 -16.51
CA ARG A 38 -6.69 5.18 -15.99
C ARG A 38 -6.68 4.38 -14.68
N SER A 39 -7.71 4.50 -13.84
CA SER A 39 -7.81 3.73 -12.58
C SER A 39 -7.93 2.21 -12.82
N ILE A 40 -8.67 1.80 -13.86
CA ILE A 40 -8.82 0.39 -14.24
C ILE A 40 -7.50 -0.17 -14.77
N TYR A 41 -6.82 0.59 -15.63
CA TYR A 41 -5.50 0.19 -16.13
C TYR A 41 -4.43 0.18 -15.04
N ASN A 42 -4.47 1.11 -14.08
CA ASN A 42 -3.56 1.13 -12.93
C ASN A 42 -3.76 -0.11 -12.04
N ARG A 43 -5.00 -0.55 -11.83
CA ARG A 43 -5.30 -1.79 -11.08
C ARG A 43 -4.66 -3.00 -11.75
N ALA A 44 -4.79 -3.14 -13.07
CA ALA A 44 -4.16 -4.24 -13.81
C ALA A 44 -2.63 -4.11 -13.83
N LYS A 45 -2.11 -2.88 -13.94
CA LYS A 45 -0.68 -2.59 -14.02
C LYS A 45 0.08 -2.97 -12.74
N TYR A 46 -0.50 -2.69 -11.57
CA TYR A 46 0.18 -2.88 -10.29
C TYR A 46 -0.26 -4.13 -9.52
N TRP A 47 -1.14 -4.97 -10.08
CA TRP A 47 -1.72 -6.10 -9.34
C TRP A 47 -0.70 -7.02 -8.68
N SER A 48 0.35 -7.43 -9.40
CA SER A 48 1.40 -8.30 -8.85
C SER A 48 2.14 -7.63 -7.69
N GLU A 49 2.49 -6.35 -7.87
CA GLU A 49 3.20 -5.55 -6.87
C GLU A 49 2.30 -5.27 -5.65
N SER A 50 1.01 -5.01 -5.84
CA SER A 50 0.00 -4.86 -4.78
C SER A 50 -0.08 -6.10 -3.88
N VAL A 51 -0.08 -7.30 -4.47
CA VAL A 51 -0.13 -8.55 -3.71
C VAL A 51 1.14 -8.74 -2.87
N GLU A 52 2.32 -8.53 -3.46
CA GLU A 52 3.60 -8.63 -2.76
C GLU A 52 3.73 -7.58 -1.65
N MET A 53 3.33 -6.34 -1.95
CA MET A 53 3.33 -5.22 -1.03
C MET A 53 2.42 -5.47 0.18
N MET A 54 1.21 -5.99 -0.04
CA MET A 54 0.30 -6.32 1.06
C MET A 54 0.77 -7.50 1.90
N ASN A 55 1.42 -8.50 1.30
CA ASN A 55 2.07 -9.57 2.06
C ASN A 55 3.19 -9.00 2.94
N TRP A 56 4.08 -8.19 2.38
CA TRP A 56 5.16 -7.55 3.12
C TRP A 56 4.64 -6.66 4.25
N TRP A 57 3.62 -5.85 3.99
CA TRP A 57 2.99 -4.99 4.98
C TRP A 57 2.37 -5.81 6.12
N SER A 58 1.66 -6.89 5.79
CA SER A 58 1.09 -7.81 6.78
C SER A 58 2.16 -8.36 7.70
N GLU A 59 3.27 -8.86 7.14
CA GLU A 59 4.38 -9.34 7.95
C GLU A 59 5.03 -8.24 8.79
N HIS A 60 5.17 -7.03 8.25
CA HIS A 60 5.69 -5.88 8.99
C HIS A 60 4.81 -5.58 10.21
N VAL A 61 3.49 -5.52 10.03
CA VAL A 61 2.54 -5.31 11.13
C VAL A 61 2.68 -6.43 12.16
N VAL A 62 2.62 -7.69 11.72
CA VAL A 62 2.72 -8.87 12.59
C VAL A 62 4.01 -8.88 13.40
N ARG A 63 5.16 -8.59 12.79
CA ARG A 63 6.45 -8.50 13.50
C ARG A 63 6.44 -7.41 14.57
N ASN A 64 5.85 -6.26 14.30
CA ASN A 64 5.86 -5.12 15.21
C ASN A 64 4.73 -5.16 16.26
N THR A 65 3.68 -5.98 16.07
CA THR A 65 2.60 -6.14 17.05
C THR A 65 2.75 -7.38 17.93
N ASN A 66 3.42 -8.42 17.45
CA ASN A 66 3.67 -9.66 18.19
C ASN A 66 5.05 -9.71 18.86
N ALA A 67 5.84 -8.64 18.80
CA ALA A 67 7.08 -8.48 19.58
C ALA A 67 6.82 -8.22 21.09
N ARG A 68 5.78 -8.86 21.66
CA ARG A 68 5.44 -8.81 23.09
C ARG A 68 5.61 -10.17 23.72
#